data_AF-A0AA88LJX1-F1
#
_entry.id   AF-A0AA88LJX1-F1
#
_cell.length_a   1.000
_cell.length_b   1.000
_cell.length_c   1.000
_cell.angle_alpha   90.00
_cell.angle_beta   90.00
_cell.angle_gamma   90.00
#
_symmetry.space_group_name_H-M   'P 1'
#
loop_
_entity.id
_entity.type
_entity.pdbx_description
1 polymer ?
#
loop_
_entity_poly.entity_id
_entity_poly.type
_entity_poly.pdbx_seq_one_letter_code
_entity_poly.pdbx_strand_id
1 'polypeptide(L)'
;MRMVARLQEGIPQDFRRRLWLSLANNYVDSRQIKWYDVERKCFSGTINTTDEELGQQILKDLHRTGCSLFCGDYAEENQAVLKRVLLAFARWNKRVGYCQGFNMLAAIILGVMLGNESDSLKVSA
;
A
#
# COMPACT_ATOMS: atom_id res chain seq x y z
N MET A 1 1.76 20.18 21.00
CA MET A 1 1.71 18.81 21.55
C MET A 1 0.69 18.00 20.75
N ARG A 2 1.08 16.91 20.07
CA ARG A 2 0.11 15.92 19.58
C ARG A 2 -0.09 14.90 20.70
N MET A 3 -1.29 14.86 21.28
CA MET A 3 -1.63 13.78 22.22
C MET A 3 -1.73 12.48 21.44
N VAL A 4 -0.90 11.50 21.79
CA VAL A 4 -0.98 10.14 21.25
C VAL A 4 -1.45 9.24 22.38
N ALA A 5 -2.70 8.79 22.31
CA ALA A 5 -3.23 7.81 23.25
C ALA A 5 -2.82 6.41 22.79
N ARG A 6 -2.20 5.63 23.68
CA ARG A 6 -1.92 4.21 23.45
C ARG A 6 -3.10 3.39 23.95
N LEU A 7 -3.62 2.51 23.11
CA LEU A 7 -4.55 1.46 23.53
C LEU A 7 -3.71 0.26 23.98
N GLN A 8 -3.86 -0.18 25.23
CA GLN A 8 -3.04 -1.27 25.79
C GLN A 8 -3.18 -2.57 25.00
N GLU A 9 -4.41 -2.89 24.57
CA GLU A 9 -4.73 -4.06 23.75
C GLU A 9 -4.64 -3.80 22.22
N GLY A 10 -4.14 -2.62 21.83
CA GLY A 10 -4.11 -2.19 20.45
C GLY A 10 -5.49 -1.79 19.89
N ILE A 11 -5.56 -1.62 18.58
CA ILE A 11 -6.77 -1.19 17.87
C ILE A 11 -7.58 -2.44 17.48
N PRO A 12 -8.84 -2.57 17.90
CA PRO A 12 -9.69 -3.69 17.48
C PRO A 12 -9.82 -3.75 15.96
N GLN A 13 -9.89 -4.97 15.41
CA GLN A 13 -9.80 -5.19 13.97
C GLN A 13 -10.82 -4.37 13.16
N ASP A 14 -12.06 -4.31 13.63
CA ASP A 14 -13.16 -3.57 12.99
C ASP A 14 -12.90 -2.06 12.89
N PHE A 15 -12.06 -1.51 13.77
CA PHE A 15 -11.72 -0.08 13.78
C PHE A 15 -10.45 0.25 13.00
N ARG A 16 -9.60 -0.73 12.68
CA ARG A 16 -8.30 -0.48 12.03
C ARG A 16 -8.45 0.27 10.72
N ARG A 17 -9.33 -0.20 9.83
CA ARG A 17 -9.56 0.43 8.52
C ARG A 17 -9.97 1.89 8.67
N ARG A 18 -10.99 2.16 9.50
CA ARG A 18 -11.50 3.51 9.71
C ARG A 18 -10.43 4.44 10.29
N LEU A 19 -9.68 3.97 11.29
CA LEU A 19 -8.66 4.78 11.94
C LEU A 19 -7.47 5.06 11.01
N TRP A 20 -6.94 4.05 10.33
CA TRP A 20 -5.80 4.21 9.41
C TRP A 20 -6.13 5.14 8.26
N LEU A 21 -7.33 5.01 7.67
CA LEU A 21 -7.80 5.94 6.64
C LEU A 21 -7.98 7.37 7.17
N SER A 22 -8.50 7.52 8.38
CA SER A 22 -8.66 8.86 8.99
C SER A 22 -7.30 9.55 9.18
N LEU A 23 -6.29 8.80 9.62
CA LEU A 23 -4.92 9.30 9.77
C LEU A 23 -4.29 9.65 8.41
N ALA A 24 -4.47 8.79 7.40
CA ALA A 24 -3.96 9.02 6.06
C ALA A 24 -4.63 10.23 5.38
N ASN A 25 -5.96 10.37 5.50
CA ASN A 25 -6.68 11.54 5.00
C ASN A 25 -6.20 12.83 5.69
N ASN A 26 -6.05 12.81 7.02
CA ASN A 26 -5.52 13.97 7.75
C ASN A 26 -4.12 14.37 7.25
N TYR A 27 -3.26 13.39 6.96
CA TYR A 27 -1.93 13.64 6.40
C TYR A 27 -2.02 14.28 5.01
N VAL A 28 -2.81 13.70 4.11
CA VAL A 28 -3.07 14.23 2.75
C VAL A 28 -3.58 15.67 2.80
N ASP A 29 -4.57 15.94 3.64
CA ASP A 29 -5.19 17.26 3.81
C ASP A 29 -4.19 18.26 4.40
N SER A 30 -3.45 17.87 5.44
CA SER A 30 -2.45 18.73 6.09
C SER A 30 -1.32 19.17 5.16
N ARG A 31 -1.04 18.36 4.12
CA ARG A 31 -0.02 18.64 3.10
C ARG A 31 -0.62 19.19 1.81
N GLN A 32 -1.93 19.43 1.75
CA GLN A 32 -2.63 19.94 0.57
C GLN A 32 -2.38 19.08 -0.67
N ILE A 33 -2.30 17.76 -0.48
CA ILE A 33 -2.03 16.81 -1.55
C ILE A 33 -3.33 16.59 -2.33
N LYS A 34 -3.30 16.84 -3.64
CA LYS A 34 -4.42 16.55 -4.55
C LYS A 34 -4.51 15.04 -4.83
N TRP A 35 -5.09 14.29 -3.88
CA TRP A 35 -5.06 12.83 -3.90
C TRP A 35 -5.55 12.21 -5.22
N TYR A 36 -6.61 12.75 -5.80
CA TYR A 36 -7.15 12.25 -7.07
C TYR A 36 -6.13 12.27 -8.22
N ASP A 37 -5.33 13.33 -8.32
CA ASP A 37 -4.28 13.43 -9.34
C ASP A 37 -3.11 12.47 -9.07
N VAL A 38 -2.80 12.28 -7.79
CA VAL A 38 -1.78 11.33 -7.33
C VAL A 38 -2.15 9.91 -7.69
N GLU A 39 -3.34 9.49 -7.29
CA GLU A 39 -3.89 8.16 -7.56
C GLU A 39 -3.88 7.88 -9.07
N ARG A 40 -4.44 8.79 -9.88
CA ARG A 40 -4.47 8.65 -11.34
C ARG A 40 -3.07 8.49 -11.93
N LYS A 41 -2.09 9.23 -11.42
CA LYS A 41 -0.70 9.17 -11.90
C LYS A 41 0.02 7.90 -11.44
N CYS A 42 -0.18 7.45 -10.22
CA CYS A 42 0.49 6.27 -9.69
C CYS A 42 -0.04 4.98 -10.33
N PHE A 43 -1.34 4.93 -10.62
CA PHE A 43 -1.98 3.80 -11.29
C PHE A 43 -2.07 3.94 -12.82
N SER A 44 -1.43 4.96 -13.43
CA SER A 44 -1.44 5.09 -14.89
C SER A 44 -0.69 3.93 -15.56
N GLY A 45 -1.20 3.43 -16.69
CA GLY A 45 -0.61 2.32 -17.44
C GLY A 45 0.71 2.64 -18.15
N THR A 46 1.26 3.84 -17.99
CA THR A 46 2.52 4.26 -18.61
C THR A 46 3.68 3.56 -17.89
N ILE A 47 4.25 2.54 -18.53
CA ILE A 47 5.42 1.81 -18.02
C ILE A 47 6.67 2.61 -18.36
N ASN A 48 7.43 3.00 -17.34
CA ASN A 48 8.78 3.55 -17.54
C ASN A 48 9.83 2.45 -17.34
N THR A 49 11.04 2.60 -17.87
CA THR A 49 12.12 1.61 -17.72
C THR A 49 12.41 1.27 -16.25
N THR A 50 12.33 2.24 -15.34
CA THR A 50 12.46 2.02 -13.89
C THR A 50 11.34 1.16 -13.31
N ASP A 51 10.13 1.20 -13.89
CA ASP A 51 9.00 0.38 -13.44
C ASP A 51 9.21 -1.11 -13.77
N GLU A 52 9.95 -1.42 -14.83
CA GLU A 52 10.27 -2.81 -15.21
C GLU A 52 11.24 -3.44 -14.20
N GLU A 53 12.33 -2.75 -13.87
CA GLU A 53 13.32 -3.23 -12.90
C GLU A 53 12.69 -3.40 -11.51
N LEU A 54 11.94 -2.40 -11.05
CA LEU A 54 11.21 -2.46 -9.78
C LEU A 54 10.15 -3.57 -9.82
N GLY A 55 9.44 -3.71 -10.94
CA GLY A 55 8.43 -4.75 -11.14
C GLY A 55 9.01 -6.16 -11.02
N GLN A 56 10.22 -6.39 -11.53
CA GLN A 56 10.92 -7.67 -11.39
C GLN A 56 11.33 -7.95 -9.93
N GLN A 57 11.82 -6.94 -9.21
CA GLN A 57 12.16 -7.09 -7.79
C GLN A 57 10.91 -7.40 -6.96
N ILE A 58 9.83 -6.65 -7.18
CA ILE A 58 8.54 -6.86 -6.50
C ILE A 58 8.04 -8.28 -6.76
N LEU A 59 8.06 -8.76 -8.01
CA LEU A 59 7.62 -10.13 -8.33
C LEU A 59 8.41 -11.20 -7.57
N LYS A 60 9.74 -11.06 -7.48
CA LYS A 60 10.60 -11.99 -6.72
C LYS A 60 10.25 -12.01 -5.22
N ASP A 61 9.83 -10.88 -4.68
CA ASP A 61 9.45 -10.74 -3.28
C ASP A 61 8.02 -11.22 -3.02
N LEU A 62 7.11 -11.06 -3.98
CA LEU A 62 5.73 -11.54 -3.90
C LEU A 62 5.67 -13.06 -3.73
N HIS A 63 6.50 -13.82 -4.48
CA HIS A 63 6.58 -15.27 -4.31
C HIS A 63 7.03 -15.71 -2.91
N ARG A 64 7.73 -14.83 -2.18
CA ARG A 64 8.19 -15.06 -0.80
C ARG A 64 7.25 -14.45 0.25
N THR A 65 6.21 -13.73 -0.18
CA THR A 65 5.23 -13.10 0.72
C THR A 65 4.26 -14.16 1.19
N GLY A 66 4.66 -14.95 2.19
CA GLY A 66 3.85 -15.99 2.81
C GLY A 66 2.73 -15.43 3.70
N CYS A 67 1.84 -14.61 3.13
CA CYS A 67 0.67 -14.08 3.83
C CYS A 67 -0.57 -14.89 3.42
N SER A 68 -1.37 -15.35 4.39
CA SER A 68 -2.53 -16.23 4.17
C SER A 68 -3.60 -15.63 3.25
N LEU A 69 -3.64 -14.30 3.12
CA LEU A 69 -4.49 -13.57 2.17
C LEU A 69 -4.15 -13.86 0.70
N PHE A 70 -2.96 -14.41 0.41
CA PHE A 70 -2.45 -14.67 -0.93
C PHE A 70 -2.24 -16.17 -1.19
N CYS A 71 -2.95 -17.03 -0.43
CA CYS A 71 -2.97 -18.48 -0.62
C CYS A 71 -4.36 -18.95 -1.09
N GLY A 72 -4.43 -20.00 -1.90
CA GLY A 72 -5.69 -20.55 -2.45
C GLY A 72 -6.04 -20.01 -3.84
N ASP A 73 -7.28 -20.21 -4.27
CA ASP A 73 -7.72 -19.97 -5.66
C ASP A 73 -7.57 -18.50 -6.13
N TYR A 74 -7.57 -17.55 -5.19
CA TYR A 74 -7.42 -16.10 -5.44
C TYR A 74 -5.99 -15.60 -5.26
N ALA A 75 -5.01 -16.49 -5.07
CA ALA A 75 -3.63 -16.12 -4.78
C ALA A 75 -3.00 -15.24 -5.88
N GLU A 76 -3.16 -15.62 -7.14
CA GLU A 76 -2.59 -14.88 -8.28
C GLU A 76 -3.21 -13.49 -8.43
N GLU A 77 -4.53 -13.39 -8.28
CA GLU A 77 -5.24 -12.12 -8.34
C GLU A 77 -4.80 -11.18 -7.23
N ASN A 78 -4.74 -11.68 -5.99
CA ASN A 78 -4.29 -10.89 -4.85
C ASN A 78 -2.84 -10.46 -5.03
N GLN A 79 -1.95 -11.33 -5.53
CA GLN A 79 -0.57 -10.96 -5.84
C GLN A 79 -0.49 -9.86 -6.91
N ALA A 80 -1.35 -9.90 -7.93
CA ALA A 80 -1.43 -8.85 -8.93
C ALA A 80 -1.88 -7.52 -8.33
N VAL A 81 -2.88 -7.52 -7.44
CA VAL A 81 -3.32 -6.32 -6.69
C VAL A 81 -2.17 -5.77 -5.85
N LEU A 82 -1.48 -6.62 -5.08
CA LEU A 82 -0.35 -6.21 -4.24
C LEU A 82 0.80 -5.64 -5.08
N LYS A 83 1.11 -6.25 -6.24
CA LYS A 83 2.09 -5.73 -7.19
C LYS A 83 1.74 -4.31 -7.65
N ARG A 84 0.47 -4.06 -8.01
CA ARG A 84 0.02 -2.74 -8.46
C ARG A 84 0.16 -1.70 -7.36
N VAL A 85 -0.22 -2.02 -6.12
CA VAL A 85 -0.07 -1.11 -4.97
C VAL A 85 1.41 -0.80 -4.69
N LEU A 86 2.28 -1.81 -4.70
CA LEU A 86 3.72 -1.62 -4.47
C LEU A 86 4.36 -0.76 -5.57
N LEU A 87 3.99 -0.98 -6.83
CA LEU A 87 4.48 -0.17 -7.94
C LEU A 87 3.94 1.26 -7.88
N ALA A 88 2.67 1.43 -7.53
CA ALA A 88 2.05 2.73 -7.34
C ALA A 88 2.74 3.53 -6.20
N PHE A 89 3.12 2.87 -5.11
CA PHE A 89 3.91 3.48 -4.05
C PHE A 89 5.30 3.90 -4.54
N ALA A 90 6.00 3.05 -5.30
CA ALA A 90 7.31 3.39 -5.83
C ALA A 90 7.26 4.59 -6.80
N ARG A 91 6.17 4.71 -7.57
CA ARG A 91 5.90 5.85 -8.44
C ARG A 91 5.58 7.13 -7.66
N TRP A 92 4.87 7.00 -6.54
CA TRP A 92 4.57 8.10 -5.63
C TRP A 92 5.86 8.63 -4.97
N ASN A 93 6.64 7.73 -4.37
CA ASN A 93 7.84 8.06 -3.61
C ASN A 93 9.10 7.58 -4.35
N LYS A 94 9.42 8.25 -5.46
CA LYS A 94 10.58 7.92 -6.31
C LYS A 94 11.93 7.93 -5.58
N ARG A 95 12.03 8.67 -4.47
CA ARG A 95 13.26 8.73 -3.65
C ARG A 95 13.54 7.39 -2.96
N VAL A 96 12.49 6.69 -2.55
CA VAL A 96 12.59 5.36 -1.93
C VAL A 96 12.45 4.26 -2.98
N GLY A 97 11.51 4.42 -3.91
CA GLY A 97 11.17 3.38 -4.87
C GLY A 97 10.58 2.16 -4.16
N TYR A 98 11.21 1.00 -4.35
CA TYR A 98 10.88 -0.24 -3.66
C TYR A 98 12.05 -0.72 -2.81
N CYS A 99 11.77 -1.14 -1.58
CA CYS A 99 12.74 -1.76 -0.69
C CYS A 99 12.27 -3.17 -0.31
N GLN A 100 13.21 -4.12 -0.30
CA GLN A 100 12.95 -5.51 0.09
C GLN A 100 12.33 -5.55 1.51
N GLY A 101 11.24 -6.30 1.65
CA GLY A 101 10.46 -6.40 2.89
C GLY A 101 9.21 -5.50 2.93
N PHE A 102 9.13 -4.47 2.08
CA PHE A 102 7.93 -3.63 2.01
C PHE A 102 6.69 -4.39 1.49
N ASN A 103 6.90 -5.46 0.73
CA ASN A 103 5.85 -6.40 0.31
C ASN A 103 5.00 -6.91 1.47
N MET A 104 5.59 -7.26 2.61
CA MET A 104 4.83 -7.77 3.76
C MET A 104 3.99 -6.67 4.42
N LEU A 105 4.54 -5.45 4.54
CA LEU A 105 3.81 -4.32 5.09
C LEU A 105 2.63 -3.93 4.19
N ALA A 106 2.87 -3.84 2.88
CA ALA A 106 1.84 -3.56 1.90
C ALA A 106 0.75 -4.65 1.88
N ALA A 107 1.11 -5.92 2.05
CA ALA A 107 0.16 -7.02 2.17
C ALA A 107 -0.77 -6.87 3.38
N ILE A 108 -0.24 -6.48 4.54
CA ILE A 108 -1.02 -6.21 5.75
C ILE A 108 -1.95 -5.01 5.53
N ILE A 109 -1.43 -3.92 4.97
CA ILE A 109 -2.22 -2.73 4.67
C ILE A 109 -3.36 -3.09 3.72
N LEU A 110 -3.07 -3.80 2.63
CA LEU A 110 -4.05 -4.23 1.64
C LEU A 110 -5.14 -5.11 2.26
N GLY A 111 -4.78 -6.01 3.17
CA GLY A 111 -5.74 -6.81 3.94
C GLY A 111 -6.66 -5.96 4.80
N VAL A 112 -6.12 -4.98 5.54
CA VAL A 112 -6.93 -4.04 6.34
C VAL A 112 -7.82 -3.15 5.46
N MET A 113 -7.36 -2.80 4.25
CA MET A 113 -8.15 -2.04 3.27
C MET A 113 -9.10 -2.89 2.43
N LEU A 114 -9.23 -4.19 2.74
CA LEU A 114 -10.14 -5.11 2.06
C LEU A 114 -9.89 -5.16 0.54
N GLY A 115 -8.62 -5.14 0.13
CA GLY A 115 -8.24 -5.19 -1.28
C GLY A 115 -8.33 -3.87 -2.04
N ASN A 116 -8.75 -2.77 -1.40
CA ASN A 116 -8.84 -1.47 -2.07
C ASN A 116 -7.44 -0.87 -2.32
N GLU A 117 -7.04 -0.81 -3.60
CA GLU A 117 -5.71 -0.34 -4.02
C GLU A 117 -5.46 1.14 -3.70
N SER A 118 -6.46 1.99 -3.89
CA SER A 118 -6.38 3.45 -3.66
C SER A 118 -6.18 3.76 -2.18
N ASP A 119 -7.01 3.17 -1.33
CA ASP A 119 -6.92 3.29 0.12
C ASP A 119 -5.58 2.73 0.63
N SER A 120 -5.11 1.61 0.05
CA SER A 120 -3.84 0.99 0.41
C SER A 120 -2.64 1.86 0.04
N LEU A 121 -2.66 2.46 -1.15
CA LEU A 121 -1.65 3.44 -1.56
C LEU A 121 -1.67 4.65 -0.63
N LYS A 122 -2.87 5.17 -0.28
CA LYS A 122 -3.02 6.34 0.59
C LYS A 122 -2.45 6.10 1.98
N VAL A 123 -2.71 4.95 2.57
CA VAL A 123 -2.18 4.58 3.89
C VAL A 123 -0.68 4.32 3.85
N SER A 124 -0.14 3.95 2.69
CA SER A 124 1.29 3.73 2.48
C SER A 124 2.09 5.01 2.17
N ALA A 125 1.42 6.12 1.84
CA ALA A 125 1.99 7.36 1.30
C ALA A 125 2.52 8.34 2.37
#